data_AF-A0A4V2HGA0-F1
#
_entry.id   AF-A0A4V2HGA0-F1
#
_cell.length_a   1.000
_cell.length_b   1.000
_cell.length_c   1.000
_cell.angle_alpha   90.00
_cell.angle_beta   90.00
_cell.angle_gamma   90.00
#
_symmetry.space_group_name_H-M   'P 1'
#
loop_
_entity.id
_entity.type
_entity.pdbx_description
1 polymer ?
#
loop_
_entity_poly.entity_id
_entity_poly.type
_entity_poly.pdbx_seq_one_letter_code
_entity_poly.pdbx_strand_id
1 'polypeptide(L)'
;MNIDDATLMAYLDEALDPQDAAQVDAALARDPELAARVARQRRLDARVRTSHAAALEEPVPEALVQFVLGHGAASPEPAAEPTAASSNVVAFPPRKRARTLWTHLGALAAGVVLAVIALPWLRGTGGADWVQGADGLQARGALAAALDDQLSADRAGKVQIALSFRDQDGQYCRAFRVESARTAGLACRGAQGWSLPVLARDAERAQGELRQAASPLPPAVLDAVDARIDGDALDAGGEQAARKAGWR
;
A
#
# COMPACT_ATOMS: atom_id res chain seq x y z
N MET A 1 -31.57 -2.16 32.00
CA MET A 1 -30.18 -2.66 32.07
C MET A 1 -29.49 -2.14 30.83
N ASN A 2 -28.39 -1.40 30.98
CA ASN A 2 -27.73 -0.80 29.83
C ASN A 2 -26.65 -1.77 29.36
N ILE A 3 -26.83 -2.37 28.18
CA ILE A 3 -25.82 -3.24 27.57
C ILE A 3 -24.82 -2.33 26.85
N ASP A 4 -23.56 -2.41 27.25
CA ASP A 4 -22.50 -1.67 26.60
C ASP A 4 -22.16 -2.26 25.22
N ASP A 5 -21.49 -1.47 24.38
CA ASP A 5 -21.18 -1.91 23.02
C ASP A 5 -20.19 -3.07 22.98
N ALA A 6 -19.32 -3.21 24.00
CA ALA A 6 -18.37 -4.33 24.08
C ALA A 6 -19.10 -5.67 24.27
N THR A 7 -20.07 -5.71 25.17
CA THR A 7 -20.91 -6.88 25.44
C THR A 7 -21.78 -7.20 24.22
N LEU A 8 -22.29 -6.17 23.54
CA LEU A 8 -23.08 -6.36 22.32
C LEU A 8 -22.25 -6.94 21.16
N MET A 9 -21.00 -6.50 21.00
CA MET A 9 -20.07 -7.07 20.02
C MET A 9 -19.68 -8.50 20.38
N ALA A 10 -19.39 -8.78 21.65
CA ALA A 10 -19.12 -10.14 22.12
C ALA A 10 -20.31 -11.09 21.90
N TYR A 11 -21.54 -10.60 22.06
CA TYR A 11 -22.75 -11.35 21.72
C TYR A 11 -22.85 -11.67 20.22
N LEU A 12 -22.50 -10.72 19.36
CA LEU A 12 -22.52 -10.90 17.91
C LEU A 12 -21.46 -11.88 17.40
N ASP A 13 -20.29 -11.88 18.04
CA ASP A 13 -19.18 -12.79 17.74
C ASP A 13 -19.32 -14.18 18.39
N GLU A 14 -20.46 -14.46 19.06
CA GLU A 14 -20.70 -15.69 19.85
C GLU A 14 -19.63 -15.96 20.92
N ALA A 15 -19.00 -14.89 21.42
CA ALA A 15 -17.88 -14.93 22.37
C ALA A 15 -18.33 -14.77 23.84
N LEU A 16 -19.62 -14.57 24.11
CA LEU A 16 -20.17 -14.55 25.47
C LEU A 16 -20.33 -15.95 26.04
N ASP A 17 -20.19 -16.07 27.35
CA ASP A 17 -20.58 -17.29 28.05
C ASP A 17 -22.12 -17.46 28.03
N PRO A 18 -22.63 -18.68 28.27
CA PRO A 18 -24.06 -18.98 28.16
C PRO A 18 -24.95 -18.17 29.11
N GLN A 19 -24.45 -17.76 30.28
CA GLN A 19 -25.22 -17.00 31.26
C GLN A 19 -25.36 -15.54 30.82
N ASP A 20 -24.30 -14.96 30.29
CA ASP A 20 -24.33 -13.58 29.78
C ASP A 20 -25.09 -13.48 28.45
N ALA A 21 -24.96 -14.47 27.56
CA ALA A 21 -25.78 -14.56 26.35
C ALA A 21 -27.29 -14.57 26.67
N ALA A 22 -27.71 -15.36 27.66
CA ALA A 22 -29.11 -15.40 28.09
C ALA A 22 -29.62 -14.06 28.67
N GLN A 23 -28.73 -13.28 29.30
CA GLN A 23 -29.07 -11.94 29.78
C GLN A 23 -29.27 -10.96 28.62
N VAL A 24 -28.42 -11.02 27.59
CA VAL A 24 -28.57 -10.23 26.37
C VAL A 24 -29.85 -10.61 25.63
N ASP A 25 -30.15 -11.91 25.50
CA ASP A 25 -31.40 -12.39 24.88
C ASP A 25 -32.65 -11.88 25.62
N ALA A 26 -32.62 -11.90 26.96
CA ALA A 26 -33.70 -11.35 27.77
C ALA A 26 -33.85 -9.83 27.62
N ALA A 27 -32.75 -9.10 27.38
CA ALA A 27 -32.77 -7.67 27.09
C ALA A 27 -33.32 -7.38 25.69
N LEU A 28 -32.91 -8.14 24.67
CA LEU A 28 -33.41 -8.05 23.30
C LEU A 28 -34.93 -8.32 23.22
N ALA A 29 -35.45 -9.24 24.04
CA ALA A 29 -36.88 -9.52 24.11
C ALA A 29 -37.71 -8.36 24.69
N ARG A 30 -37.08 -7.46 25.45
CA ARG A 30 -37.75 -6.34 26.13
C ARG A 30 -37.52 -5.00 25.45
N ASP A 31 -36.48 -4.89 24.62
CA ASP A 31 -36.08 -3.65 23.95
C ASP A 31 -36.05 -3.84 22.41
N PRO A 32 -37.08 -3.35 21.69
CA PRO A 32 -37.16 -3.46 20.24
C PRO A 32 -36.11 -2.59 19.51
N GLU A 33 -35.61 -1.53 20.13
CA GLU A 33 -34.59 -0.65 19.54
C GLU A 33 -33.23 -1.36 19.55
N LEU A 34 -32.88 -1.99 20.68
CA LEU A 34 -31.70 -2.83 20.80
C LEU A 34 -31.75 -4.01 19.80
N ALA A 35 -32.91 -4.65 19.67
CA ALA A 35 -33.12 -5.72 18.69
C ALA A 35 -32.91 -5.25 17.24
N ALA A 36 -33.41 -4.06 16.89
CA ALA A 36 -33.19 -3.45 15.58
C ALA A 36 -31.71 -3.12 15.33
N ARG A 37 -30.98 -2.68 16.37
CA ARG A 37 -29.54 -2.40 16.32
C ARG A 37 -28.73 -3.68 16.03
N VAL A 38 -29.00 -4.77 16.75
CA VAL A 38 -28.38 -6.09 16.51
C VAL A 38 -28.70 -6.60 15.10
N ALA A 39 -29.95 -6.49 14.66
CA ALA A 39 -30.35 -6.93 13.32
C ALA A 39 -29.64 -6.15 12.21
N ARG A 40 -29.39 -4.84 12.40
CA ARG A 40 -28.61 -4.04 11.45
C ARG A 40 -27.16 -4.50 11.38
N GLN A 41 -26.54 -4.78 12.53
CA GLN A 41 -25.16 -5.26 12.59
C GLN A 41 -25.01 -6.64 11.92
N ARG A 42 -25.91 -7.59 12.22
CA ARG A 42 -25.93 -8.91 11.57
C ARG A 42 -26.08 -8.83 10.04
N ARG A 43 -26.87 -7.86 9.54
CA ARG A 43 -26.99 -7.61 8.09
C ARG A 43 -25.69 -7.06 7.48
N LEU A 44 -24.96 -6.22 8.20
CA LEU A 44 -23.64 -5.74 7.78
C LEU A 44 -22.65 -6.89 7.71
N ASP A 45 -22.55 -7.71 8.76
CA ASP A 45 -21.64 -8.85 8.82
C ASP A 45 -21.94 -9.87 7.72
N ALA A 46 -23.23 -10.17 7.49
CA ALA A 46 -23.64 -11.04 6.39
C ALA A 46 -23.16 -10.52 5.03
N ARG A 47 -23.24 -9.21 4.77
CA ARG A 47 -22.74 -8.63 3.50
C ARG A 47 -21.23 -8.78 3.35
N VAL A 48 -20.47 -8.51 4.41
CA VAL A 48 -19.01 -8.66 4.42
C VAL A 48 -18.61 -10.11 4.21
N ARG A 49 -19.25 -11.06 4.92
CA ARG A 49 -18.99 -12.49 4.72
C ARG A 49 -19.30 -12.93 3.29
N THR A 50 -20.40 -12.44 2.72
CA THR A 50 -20.77 -12.76 1.34
C THR A 50 -19.76 -12.21 0.33
N SER A 51 -19.25 -10.99 0.52
CA SER A 51 -18.24 -10.43 -0.39
C SER A 51 -16.90 -11.17 -0.36
N HIS A 52 -16.60 -11.86 0.75
CA HIS A 52 -15.39 -12.65 0.92
C HIS A 52 -15.60 -14.17 0.79
N ALA A 53 -16.79 -14.63 0.38
CA ALA A 53 -17.13 -16.05 0.31
C ALA A 53 -16.17 -16.84 -0.61
N ALA A 54 -15.78 -16.25 -1.75
CA ALA A 54 -14.87 -16.90 -2.70
C ALA A 54 -13.49 -17.24 -2.11
N ALA A 55 -13.01 -16.47 -1.12
CA ALA A 55 -11.74 -16.74 -0.43
C ALA A 55 -11.88 -17.87 0.61
N LEU A 56 -13.09 -18.11 1.13
CA LEU A 56 -13.36 -19.20 2.07
C LEU A 56 -13.51 -20.56 1.36
N GLU A 57 -13.77 -20.54 0.05
CA GLU A 57 -13.90 -21.72 -0.81
C GLU A 57 -12.56 -22.14 -1.43
N GLU A 58 -11.48 -21.38 -1.21
CA GLU A 58 -10.14 -21.76 -1.67
C GLU A 58 -9.69 -23.04 -0.96
N PRO A 59 -9.22 -24.06 -1.71
CA PRO A 59 -8.74 -25.29 -1.09
C PRO A 59 -7.56 -24.97 -0.17
N VAL A 60 -7.63 -25.46 1.07
CA VAL A 60 -6.54 -25.29 2.04
C VAL A 60 -5.25 -25.88 1.43
N PRO A 61 -4.14 -25.12 1.41
CA PRO A 61 -2.88 -25.59 0.85
C PRO A 61 -2.45 -26.95 1.40
N GLU A 62 -2.04 -27.86 0.51
CA GLU A 62 -1.66 -29.24 0.86
C GLU A 62 -0.57 -29.30 1.95
N ALA A 63 0.35 -28.32 1.97
CA ALA A 63 1.39 -28.21 2.98
C ALA A 63 0.83 -27.98 4.41
N LEU A 64 -0.26 -27.23 4.54
CA LEU A 64 -0.93 -27.00 5.83
C LEU A 64 -1.72 -28.24 6.25
N VAL A 65 -2.37 -28.91 5.29
CA VAL A 65 -3.04 -30.19 5.53
C VAL A 65 -2.04 -31.24 6.03
N GLN A 66 -0.87 -31.32 5.39
CA GLN A 66 0.21 -32.21 5.81
C GLN A 66 0.85 -31.81 7.14
N PHE A 67 0.90 -30.52 7.48
CA PHE A 67 1.42 -30.06 8.78
C PHE A 67 0.47 -30.38 9.94
N VAL A 68 -0.84 -30.28 9.73
CA VAL A 68 -1.84 -30.61 10.78
C VAL A 68 -2.04 -32.12 10.92
N LEU A 69 -2.03 -32.87 9.82
CA LEU A 69 -2.17 -34.33 9.83
C LEU A 69 -0.85 -35.06 10.13
N GLY A 70 0.28 -34.45 9.75
CA GLY A 70 1.63 -34.91 10.00
C GLY A 70 2.11 -34.39 11.35
N HIS A 71 1.96 -35.23 12.38
CA HIS A 71 2.59 -35.10 13.68
C HIS A 71 4.00 -34.50 13.57
N GLY A 72 4.25 -33.42 14.32
CA GLY A 72 5.46 -32.60 14.35
C GLY A 72 6.67 -33.24 13.67
N ALA A 73 7.02 -32.73 12.48
CA ALA A 73 8.21 -33.18 11.77
C ALA A 73 9.41 -33.05 12.71
N ALA A 74 9.98 -34.22 12.98
CA ALA A 74 11.11 -34.46 13.85
C ALA A 74 12.23 -33.43 13.62
N SER A 75 12.91 -33.08 14.72
CA SER A 75 14.18 -32.34 14.71
C SER A 75 15.08 -32.81 13.57
N PRO A 76 15.68 -31.90 12.79
CA PRO A 76 16.66 -32.29 11.79
C PRO A 76 17.89 -32.85 12.52
N GLU A 77 18.07 -34.16 12.41
CA GLU A 77 19.32 -34.85 12.71
C GLU A 77 20.43 -34.30 11.78
N PRO A 78 21.70 -34.18 12.22
CA PRO A 78 22.72 -33.51 11.44
C PRO A 78 23.05 -34.33 10.19
N ALA A 79 22.81 -33.74 9.02
CA ALA A 79 23.17 -34.33 7.74
C ALA A 79 24.69 -34.54 7.66
N ALA A 80 25.07 -35.80 7.42
CA ALA A 80 26.41 -36.22 7.07
C ALA A 80 26.91 -35.49 5.80
N GLU A 81 28.21 -35.26 5.79
CA GLU A 81 28.97 -34.49 4.81
C GLU A 81 28.73 -34.95 3.35
N PRO A 82 28.53 -34.01 2.40
CA PRO A 82 28.53 -34.34 0.99
C PRO A 82 29.98 -34.53 0.51
N THR A 83 30.27 -35.76 0.12
CA THR A 83 31.49 -36.16 -0.60
C THR A 83 31.60 -35.45 -1.95
N ALA A 84 32.73 -34.75 -2.10
CA ALA A 84 33.45 -34.41 -3.34
C ALA A 84 32.62 -34.35 -4.64
N ALA A 85 31.97 -33.21 -4.88
CA ALA A 85 31.57 -32.82 -6.23
C ALA A 85 32.76 -32.17 -6.95
N SER A 86 33.13 -32.75 -8.10
CA SER A 86 34.21 -32.35 -8.98
C SER A 86 34.18 -30.87 -9.36
N SER A 87 35.26 -30.16 -9.07
CA SER A 87 35.58 -28.82 -9.56
C SER A 87 35.46 -28.75 -11.09
N ASN A 88 34.42 -28.08 -11.59
CA ASN A 88 34.29 -27.76 -13.01
C ASN A 88 34.67 -26.28 -13.22
N VAL A 89 35.96 -25.99 -13.11
CA VAL A 89 36.52 -24.66 -13.34
C VAL A 89 37.09 -24.62 -14.76
N VAL A 90 36.41 -23.92 -15.65
CA VAL A 90 36.90 -23.64 -17.00
C VAL A 90 37.84 -22.43 -16.93
N ALA A 91 39.11 -22.62 -17.25
CA ALA A 91 40.09 -21.54 -17.31
C ALA A 91 39.90 -20.69 -18.57
N PHE A 92 39.73 -19.37 -18.40
CA PHE A 92 39.66 -18.42 -19.51
C PHE A 92 41.07 -18.11 -20.05
N PRO A 93 41.25 -18.01 -21.38
CA PRO A 93 42.54 -17.63 -21.95
C PRO A 93 42.88 -16.15 -21.70
N PRO A 94 44.15 -15.78 -21.50
CA PRO A 94 44.54 -14.41 -21.24
C PRO A 94 44.36 -13.54 -22.50
N ARG A 95 43.64 -12.42 -22.34
CA ARG A 95 43.49 -11.40 -23.40
C ARG A 95 44.84 -10.70 -23.64
N LYS A 96 45.39 -10.83 -24.84
CA LYS A 96 46.52 -10.02 -25.30
C LYS A 96 46.07 -8.56 -25.39
N ARG A 97 46.65 -7.69 -24.55
CA ARG A 97 46.51 -6.23 -24.70
C ARG A 97 47.28 -5.79 -25.94
N ALA A 98 46.57 -5.66 -27.05
CA ALA A 98 47.08 -4.97 -28.23
C ALA A 98 47.00 -3.45 -27.99
N ARG A 99 48.15 -2.84 -28.18
CA ARG A 99 48.47 -1.42 -28.05
C ARG A 99 47.72 -0.63 -29.14
N THR A 100 46.79 0.23 -28.76
CA THR A 100 46.21 1.22 -29.70
C THR A 100 45.93 2.52 -28.93
N LEU A 101 47.01 3.25 -28.68
CA LEU A 101 47.06 4.51 -27.92
C LEU A 101 46.70 5.74 -28.78
N TRP A 102 46.02 5.58 -29.91
CA TRP A 102 45.79 6.68 -30.86
C TRP A 102 44.35 6.81 -31.37
N THR A 103 43.37 6.52 -30.51
CA THR A 103 41.94 6.76 -30.81
C THR A 103 41.21 7.54 -29.71
N HIS A 104 41.92 8.09 -28.71
CA HIS A 104 41.30 8.64 -27.51
C HIS A 104 40.83 10.10 -27.57
N LEU A 105 40.84 10.77 -28.73
CA LEU A 105 40.28 12.13 -28.83
C LEU A 105 38.82 12.18 -29.32
N GLY A 106 38.35 11.19 -30.09
CA GLY A 106 36.93 11.10 -30.46
C GLY A 106 36.04 10.47 -29.38
N ALA A 107 36.60 9.57 -28.57
CA ALA A 107 35.86 8.82 -27.55
C ALA A 107 35.47 9.66 -26.33
N LEU A 108 36.22 10.72 -26.00
CA LEU A 108 35.90 11.60 -24.87
C LEU A 108 34.64 12.43 -25.14
N ALA A 109 34.44 12.93 -26.37
CA ALA A 109 33.24 13.70 -26.71
C ALA A 109 31.97 12.84 -26.71
N ALA A 110 32.04 11.62 -27.27
CA ALA A 110 30.91 10.69 -27.27
C ALA A 110 30.54 10.22 -25.85
N GLY A 111 31.54 9.99 -24.98
CA GLY A 111 31.32 9.65 -23.58
C GLY A 111 30.66 10.77 -22.78
N VAL A 112 31.02 12.04 -23.04
CA VAL A 112 30.38 13.20 -22.40
C VAL A 112 28.94 13.38 -22.88
N VAL A 113 28.66 13.21 -24.18
CA VAL A 113 27.28 13.30 -24.70
C VAL A 113 26.41 12.17 -24.16
N LEU A 114 26.90 10.91 -24.17
CA LEU A 114 26.20 9.79 -23.56
C LEU A 114 26.03 9.97 -22.05
N ALA A 115 27.02 10.50 -21.34
CA ALA A 115 26.88 10.85 -19.95
C ALA A 115 25.80 11.93 -19.78
N VAL A 116 25.84 13.05 -20.49
CA VAL A 116 24.84 14.13 -20.38
C VAL A 116 23.42 13.63 -20.69
N ILE A 117 23.25 12.72 -21.65
CA ILE A 117 21.95 12.15 -22.02
C ILE A 117 21.50 11.08 -21.02
N ALA A 118 22.40 10.23 -20.52
CA ALA A 118 22.08 9.14 -19.59
C ALA A 118 22.04 9.61 -18.12
N LEU A 119 22.68 10.73 -17.78
CA LEU A 119 22.78 11.24 -16.42
C LEU A 119 21.43 11.62 -15.80
N PRO A 120 20.43 12.16 -16.53
CA PRO A 120 19.07 12.33 -16.01
C PRO A 120 18.35 11.00 -15.73
N TRP A 121 18.65 9.96 -16.50
CA TRP A 121 18.09 8.62 -16.30
C TRP A 121 18.77 7.88 -15.13
N LEU A 122 20.07 8.12 -14.94
CA LEU A 122 20.88 7.48 -13.90
C LEU A 122 20.83 8.21 -12.56
N ARG A 123 20.76 9.55 -12.57
CA ARG A 123 20.40 10.37 -11.41
C ARG A 123 18.89 10.33 -11.28
N GLY A 124 18.37 9.23 -10.74
CA GLY A 124 16.96 9.16 -10.36
C GLY A 124 16.55 10.50 -9.73
N THR A 125 15.54 11.14 -10.32
CA THR A 125 15.03 12.48 -10.00
C THR A 125 14.91 12.68 -8.50
N GLY A 126 15.98 13.18 -7.89
CA GLY A 126 16.08 13.46 -6.45
C GLY A 126 15.94 14.94 -6.13
N GLY A 127 15.70 15.77 -7.15
CA GLY A 127 15.30 17.16 -6.97
C GLY A 127 13.78 17.20 -6.96
N ALA A 128 13.21 17.68 -5.86
CA ALA A 128 11.78 17.81 -5.56
C ALA A 128 10.85 17.55 -6.76
N ASP A 129 10.08 16.46 -6.71
CA ASP A 129 9.01 16.20 -7.68
C ASP A 129 7.81 17.17 -7.47
N TRP A 130 8.10 18.37 -6.99
CA TRP A 130 7.18 19.48 -6.82
C TRP A 130 7.94 20.82 -6.91
N VAL A 131 7.21 21.87 -7.27
CA VAL A 131 7.75 23.22 -7.44
C VAL A 131 6.82 24.22 -6.77
N GLN A 132 7.40 25.32 -6.26
CA GLN A 132 6.62 26.48 -5.84
C GLN A 132 6.10 27.20 -7.09
N GLY A 133 4.78 27.13 -7.32
CA GLY A 133 4.08 27.92 -8.32
C GLY A 133 3.48 29.21 -7.74
N ALA A 134 2.77 29.96 -8.57
CA ALA A 134 2.08 31.19 -8.17
C ALA A 134 1.02 30.94 -7.08
N ASP A 135 0.30 29.81 -7.20
CA ASP A 135 -0.82 29.45 -6.34
C ASP A 135 -0.43 28.45 -5.23
N GLY A 136 0.88 28.28 -4.98
CA GLY A 136 1.41 27.33 -4.00
C GLY A 136 2.20 26.18 -4.62
N LEU A 137 2.36 25.11 -3.85
CA LEU A 137 3.14 23.95 -4.28
C LEU A 137 2.38 23.13 -5.34
N GLN A 138 3.06 22.77 -6.43
CA GLN A 138 2.51 21.94 -7.51
C GLN A 138 3.38 20.72 -7.75
N ALA A 139 2.77 19.56 -7.96
CA ALA A 139 3.49 18.34 -8.30
C ALA A 139 4.07 18.44 -9.72
N ARG A 140 5.26 17.88 -9.92
CA ARG A 140 6.00 17.87 -11.20
C ARG A 140 6.68 16.53 -11.40
N GLY A 141 7.16 16.30 -12.63
CA GLY A 141 8.00 15.15 -12.95
C GLY A 141 7.34 13.81 -12.59
N ALA A 142 8.06 13.00 -11.83
CA ALA A 142 7.62 11.65 -11.49
C ALA A 142 6.39 11.63 -10.57
N LEU A 143 6.24 12.60 -9.66
CA LEU A 143 5.07 12.68 -8.79
C LEU A 143 3.80 13.02 -9.58
N ALA A 144 3.86 14.00 -10.48
CA ALA A 144 2.72 14.34 -11.32
C ALA A 144 2.28 13.14 -12.18
N ALA A 145 3.24 12.44 -12.81
CA ALA A 145 2.96 11.25 -13.60
C ALA A 145 2.34 10.13 -12.75
N ALA A 146 2.85 9.87 -11.55
CA ALA A 146 2.27 8.89 -10.64
C ALA A 146 0.84 9.27 -10.21
N LEU A 147 0.60 10.55 -9.92
CA LEU A 147 -0.73 11.08 -9.57
C LEU A 147 -1.72 11.02 -10.74
N ASP A 148 -1.25 11.01 -11.99
CA ASP A 148 -2.11 10.83 -13.15
C ASP A 148 -2.37 9.34 -13.47
N ASP A 149 -1.32 8.51 -13.47
CA ASP A 149 -1.38 7.19 -14.09
C ASP A 149 -1.47 6.02 -13.11
N GLN A 150 -0.92 6.13 -11.90
CA GLN A 150 -0.86 5.02 -10.95
C GLN A 150 -2.21 4.81 -10.27
N LEU A 151 -2.61 3.57 -10.00
CA LEU A 151 -3.76 3.26 -9.15
C LEU A 151 -3.29 3.09 -7.69
N SER A 152 -4.18 3.30 -6.72
CA SER A 152 -3.89 3.10 -5.28
C SER A 152 -3.55 1.64 -4.96
N ALA A 153 -4.04 0.69 -5.76
CA ALA A 153 -3.67 -0.72 -5.65
C ALA A 153 -2.23 -1.01 -6.09
N ASP A 154 -1.66 -0.17 -6.94
CA ASP A 154 -0.30 -0.35 -7.47
C ASP A 154 0.72 0.08 -6.43
N ARG A 155 1.29 -0.89 -5.71
CA ARG A 155 2.34 -0.63 -4.70
C ARG A 155 3.76 -0.56 -5.27
N ALA A 156 3.89 -0.69 -6.59
CA ALA A 156 5.18 -0.66 -7.27
C ALA A 156 5.59 0.79 -7.61
N GLY A 157 6.81 1.18 -7.25
CA GLY A 157 7.39 2.47 -7.64
C GLY A 157 7.84 3.33 -6.46
N LYS A 158 8.40 4.50 -6.79
CA LYS A 158 8.93 5.47 -5.82
C LYS A 158 7.83 6.27 -5.11
N VAL A 159 6.68 6.42 -5.78
CA VAL A 159 5.49 7.06 -5.27
C VAL A 159 4.47 5.96 -4.99
N GLN A 160 3.86 6.01 -3.82
CA GLN A 160 2.77 5.13 -3.43
C GLN A 160 1.53 5.99 -3.20
N ILE A 161 0.47 5.73 -3.96
CA ILE A 161 -0.83 6.35 -3.70
C ILE A 161 -1.54 5.54 -2.63
N ALA A 162 -1.93 6.19 -1.54
CA ALA A 162 -2.59 5.54 -0.42
C ALA A 162 -4.11 5.45 -0.62
N LEU A 163 -4.72 6.54 -1.10
CA LEU A 163 -6.15 6.62 -1.40
C LEU A 163 -6.44 7.77 -2.37
N SER A 164 -7.57 7.66 -3.09
CA SER A 164 -8.10 8.68 -3.99
C SER A 164 -9.55 8.98 -3.58
N PHE A 165 -9.98 10.23 -3.64
CA PHE A 165 -11.32 10.65 -3.22
C PHE A 165 -11.75 11.94 -3.94
N ARG A 166 -13.02 12.32 -3.78
CA ARG A 166 -13.51 13.64 -4.19
C ARG A 166 -13.61 14.55 -2.98
N ASP A 167 -13.17 15.79 -3.11
CA ASP A 167 -13.41 16.79 -2.09
C ASP A 167 -14.83 17.39 -2.17
N GLN A 168 -15.15 18.24 -1.21
CA GLN A 168 -16.44 18.96 -1.12
C GLN A 168 -16.72 19.88 -2.33
N ASP A 169 -15.69 20.27 -3.10
CA ASP A 169 -15.81 21.06 -4.33
C ASP A 169 -15.89 20.15 -5.59
N GLY A 170 -15.97 18.84 -5.38
CA GLY A 170 -16.02 17.81 -6.42
C GLY A 170 -14.68 17.55 -7.12
N GLN A 171 -13.57 18.18 -6.68
CA GLN A 171 -12.25 17.94 -7.25
C GLN A 171 -11.68 16.63 -6.77
N TYR A 172 -10.87 15.96 -7.60
CA TYR A 172 -10.19 14.75 -7.18
C TYR A 172 -8.97 15.09 -6.31
N CYS A 173 -8.87 14.46 -5.15
CA CYS A 173 -7.71 14.51 -4.30
C CYS A 173 -7.13 13.11 -4.09
N ARG A 174 -5.81 13.03 -3.98
CA ARG A 174 -5.05 11.78 -3.82
C ARG A 174 -4.01 11.96 -2.72
N ALA A 175 -4.04 11.08 -1.73
CA ALA A 175 -3.00 11.04 -0.69
C ALA A 175 -1.87 10.11 -1.14
N PHE A 176 -0.63 10.55 -0.98
CA PHE A 176 0.53 9.83 -1.49
C PHE A 176 1.69 9.81 -0.50
N ARG A 177 2.63 8.91 -0.75
CA ARG A 177 3.91 8.79 -0.06
C ARG A 177 5.05 8.64 -1.05
N VAL A 178 6.19 9.20 -0.72
CA VAL A 178 7.45 9.06 -1.45
C VAL A 178 8.50 8.55 -0.48
N GLU A 179 8.76 7.25 -0.52
CA GLU A 179 9.61 6.55 0.46
C GLU A 179 11.06 7.05 0.40
N SER A 180 11.59 7.27 -0.82
CA SER A 180 12.95 7.79 -1.00
C SER A 180 13.16 9.20 -0.44
N ALA A 181 12.10 10.00 -0.40
CA ALA A 181 12.12 11.37 0.12
C ALA A 181 11.60 11.47 1.56
N ARG A 182 11.20 10.35 2.19
CA ARG A 182 10.52 10.31 3.50
C ARG A 182 9.46 11.41 3.63
N THR A 183 8.63 11.55 2.61
CA THR A 183 7.62 12.60 2.52
C THR A 183 6.28 11.98 2.15
N ALA A 184 5.21 12.48 2.75
CA ALA A 184 3.84 12.14 2.40
C ALA A 184 3.04 13.43 2.20
N GLY A 185 1.96 13.36 1.45
CA GLY A 185 1.16 14.55 1.18
C GLY A 185 -0.21 14.26 0.63
N LEU A 186 -0.97 15.34 0.49
CA LEU A 186 -2.25 15.38 -0.19
C LEU A 186 -2.06 16.20 -1.47
N ALA A 187 -2.48 15.65 -2.60
CA ALA A 187 -2.50 16.34 -3.88
C ALA A 187 -3.93 16.48 -4.39
N CYS A 188 -4.38 17.68 -4.75
CA CYS A 188 -5.71 17.94 -5.29
C CYS A 188 -5.62 18.47 -6.72
N ARG A 189 -6.47 17.93 -7.60
CA ARG A 189 -6.51 18.24 -9.02
C ARG A 189 -7.09 19.64 -9.21
N GLY A 190 -6.31 20.51 -9.83
CA GLY A 190 -6.73 21.85 -10.24
C GLY A 190 -6.50 22.09 -11.73
N ALA A 191 -6.81 23.31 -12.18
CA ALA A 191 -6.73 23.68 -13.60
C ALA A 191 -5.31 23.56 -14.20
N GLN A 192 -4.27 23.77 -13.39
CA GLN A 192 -2.87 23.76 -13.82
C GLN A 192 -2.15 22.44 -13.49
N GLY A 193 -2.88 21.41 -13.04
CA GLY A 193 -2.34 20.14 -12.60
C GLY A 193 -2.59 19.88 -11.12
N TRP A 194 -1.75 19.05 -10.50
CA TRP A 194 -1.88 18.64 -9.11
C TRP A 194 -1.28 19.68 -8.16
N SER A 195 -2.13 20.33 -7.36
CA SER A 195 -1.74 21.20 -6.25
C SER A 195 -1.45 20.38 -5.00
N LEU A 196 -0.53 20.84 -4.15
CA LEU A 196 -0.08 20.14 -2.94
C LEU A 196 -0.42 20.98 -1.70
N PRO A 197 -1.67 20.97 -1.23
CA PRO A 197 -2.07 21.72 -0.03
C PRO A 197 -1.36 21.26 1.24
N VAL A 198 -0.94 19.98 1.30
CA VAL A 198 -0.26 19.42 2.47
C VAL A 198 0.92 18.55 2.04
N LEU A 199 2.08 18.83 2.63
CA LEU A 199 3.26 17.98 2.62
C LEU A 199 3.75 17.83 4.07
N ALA A 200 4.00 16.60 4.48
CA ALA A 200 4.51 16.27 5.80
C ALA A 200 5.69 15.31 5.68
N ARG A 201 6.60 15.37 6.65
CA ARG A 201 7.61 14.32 6.79
C ARG A 201 6.93 13.03 7.19
N ASP A 202 7.30 11.97 6.48
CA ASP A 202 6.83 10.63 6.73
C ASP A 202 7.69 10.02 7.84
N ALA A 203 7.05 9.65 8.95
CA ALA A 203 7.75 9.02 10.05
C ALA A 203 8.28 7.66 9.61
N GLU A 204 9.48 7.31 10.07
CA GLU A 204 10.06 6.00 9.82
C GLU A 204 9.13 4.94 10.42
N ARG A 205 8.70 3.96 9.60
CA ARG A 205 7.84 2.87 10.09
C ARG A 205 8.54 2.22 11.27
N ALA A 206 7.87 2.17 12.42
CA ALA A 206 8.31 1.33 13.52
C ALA A 206 8.40 -0.11 12.98
N GLN A 207 9.62 -0.64 12.85
CA GLN A 207 9.89 -2.01 12.45
C GLN A 207 9.64 -2.91 13.68
N GLY A 208 8.37 -3.12 14.02
CA GLY A 208 7.96 -4.10 15.02
C GLY A 208 7.38 -5.34 14.35
N GLU A 209 7.52 -6.51 14.99
CA GLU A 209 6.89 -7.78 14.57
C GLU A 209 5.35 -7.70 14.54
N LEU A 210 4.76 -6.71 15.22
CA LEU A 210 3.34 -6.42 15.19
C LEU A 210 3.08 -5.17 14.34
N ARG A 211 2.54 -5.38 13.14
CA ARG A 211 2.02 -4.29 12.30
C ARG A 211 0.64 -3.89 12.82
N GLN A 212 0.57 -2.75 13.51
CA GLN A 212 -0.72 -2.13 13.83
C GLN A 212 -1.40 -1.66 12.54
N ALA A 213 -2.74 -1.73 12.51
CA ALA A 213 -3.60 -1.29 11.40
C ALA A 213 -3.64 0.24 11.23
N ALA A 214 -2.52 0.92 11.46
CA ALA A 214 -2.40 2.36 11.25
C ALA A 214 -2.37 2.64 9.75
N SER A 215 -3.08 3.69 9.34
CA SER A 215 -2.93 4.23 7.99
C SER A 215 -1.45 4.56 7.74
N PRO A 216 -0.90 4.22 6.57
CA PRO A 216 0.48 4.53 6.24
C PRO A 216 0.76 6.05 6.20
N LEU A 217 -0.23 6.92 6.36
CA LEU A 217 -0.06 8.38 6.21
C LEU A 217 0.23 9.08 7.55
N PRO A 218 1.03 10.15 7.57
CA PRO A 218 1.21 11.00 8.75
C PRO A 218 -0.10 11.67 9.20
N PRO A 219 -0.27 11.97 10.51
CA PRO A 219 -1.48 12.60 11.04
C PRO A 219 -1.91 13.86 10.29
N ALA A 220 -0.96 14.75 9.96
CA ALA A 220 -1.26 15.98 9.23
C ALA A 220 -1.87 15.75 7.84
N VAL A 221 -1.56 14.61 7.19
CA VAL A 221 -2.17 14.23 5.90
C VAL A 221 -3.56 13.64 6.13
N LEU A 222 -3.74 12.82 7.16
CA LEU A 222 -5.04 12.24 7.54
C LEU A 222 -6.05 13.33 7.90
N ASP A 223 -5.67 14.26 8.78
CA ASP A 223 -6.52 15.40 9.17
C ASP A 223 -6.95 16.23 7.93
N ALA A 224 -6.05 16.37 6.96
CA ALA A 224 -6.33 17.10 5.73
C ALA A 224 -7.25 16.35 4.76
N VAL A 225 -7.22 15.01 4.76
CA VAL A 225 -8.15 14.15 4.05
C VAL A 225 -9.53 14.24 4.71
N ASP A 226 -9.61 14.01 6.01
CA ASP A 226 -10.86 14.02 6.78
C ASP A 226 -11.58 15.37 6.67
N ALA A 227 -10.83 16.47 6.66
CA ALA A 227 -11.40 17.81 6.50
C ALA A 227 -11.98 18.10 5.10
N ARG A 228 -11.60 17.33 4.08
CA ARG A 228 -11.93 17.61 2.66
C ARG A 228 -12.81 16.57 2.02
N ILE A 229 -12.70 15.31 2.43
CA ILE A 229 -13.36 14.19 1.77
C ILE A 229 -14.88 14.35 1.79
N ASP A 230 -15.49 14.17 0.62
CA ASP A 230 -16.93 14.07 0.46
C ASP A 230 -17.31 12.59 0.25
N GLY A 231 -17.87 11.98 1.30
CA GLY A 231 -18.23 10.56 1.31
C GLY A 231 -17.04 9.62 1.49
N ASP A 232 -17.04 8.54 0.71
CA ASP A 232 -16.02 7.48 0.81
C ASP A 232 -14.87 7.70 -0.19
N ALA A 233 -13.72 7.08 0.11
CA ALA A 233 -12.65 6.97 -0.87
C ALA A 233 -13.10 6.18 -2.10
N LEU A 234 -12.55 6.51 -3.27
CA LEU A 234 -12.82 5.81 -4.51
C LEU A 234 -12.39 4.35 -4.38
N ASP A 235 -13.26 3.46 -4.81
CA ASP A 235 -12.90 2.07 -5.04
C ASP A 235 -12.05 1.93 -6.31
N ALA A 236 -11.58 0.71 -6.59
CA ALA A 236 -10.75 0.44 -7.77
C ALA A 236 -11.46 0.79 -9.10
N GLY A 237 -12.78 0.63 -9.17
CA GLY A 237 -13.56 0.96 -10.37
C GLY A 237 -13.67 2.47 -10.58
N GLY A 238 -13.98 3.20 -9.52
CA GLY A 238 -14.05 4.66 -9.48
C GLY A 238 -12.71 5.30 -9.81
N GLU A 239 -11.62 4.77 -9.27
CA GLU A 239 -10.27 5.26 -9.56
C GLU A 239 -9.88 5.04 -11.03
N GLN A 240 -10.17 3.86 -11.59
CA GLN A 240 -9.93 3.58 -13.01
C GLN A 240 -10.76 4.48 -13.92
N ALA A 241 -12.03 4.74 -13.56
CA ALA A 241 -12.90 5.65 -14.30
C ALA A 241 -12.35 7.09 -14.25
N ALA A 242 -11.96 7.57 -13.07
CA ALA A 242 -11.36 8.90 -12.88
C ALA A 242 -10.07 9.06 -13.70
N ARG A 243 -9.18 8.05 -13.69
CA ARG A 243 -7.97 8.03 -14.51
C ARG A 243 -8.29 8.12 -16.00
N LYS A 244 -9.23 7.31 -16.50
CA LYS A 244 -9.66 7.34 -17.91
C LYS A 244 -10.27 8.69 -18.31
N ALA A 245 -10.96 9.35 -17.39
CA ALA A 245 -11.50 10.70 -17.57
C ALA A 245 -10.43 11.81 -17.44
N GLY A 246 -9.18 11.47 -17.13
CA GLY A 246 -8.10 12.43 -16.93
C GLY A 246 -8.27 13.26 -15.66
N TRP A 247 -8.92 12.70 -14.64
CA TRP A 247 -9.23 13.33 -13.35
C TRP A 247 -10.03 14.62 -13.53
N ARG A 248 -11.18 14.53 -14.21
CA ARG A 248 -12.13 15.62 -14.45
C ARG A 248 -13.50 15.31 -13.86
#